data_AF-F5L4G7-F1
#
_entry.id   AF-F5L4G7-F1
#
_cell.length_a   1.000
_cell.length_b   1.000
_cell.length_c   1.000
_cell.angle_alpha   90.00
_cell.angle_beta   90.00
_cell.angle_gamma   90.00
#
_symmetry.space_group_name_H-M   'P 1'
#
loop_
_entity.id
_entity.type
_entity.pdbx_description
1 polymer ?
#
loop_
_entity_poly.entity_id
_entity_poly.type
_entity_poly.pdbx_seq_one_letter_code
_entity_poly.pdbx_strand_id
1 'polypeptide(L)'
;MERNVEIRPMSLEQFTDWLVGVILQFFYLLQQISVPIFLVMFGLGGIVLIVGMLFGSSKMRGAGGGTLIMSIVGFVLVWLAPTIVQILEDLVNTAP
;
A
#
# COMPACT_ATOMS: atom_id res chain seq x y z
N MET A 1 -35.09 -8.46 30.34
CA MET A 1 -33.83 -7.86 30.83
C MET A 1 -33.23 -7.05 29.70
N GLU A 2 -33.57 -5.77 29.64
CA GLU A 2 -33.00 -4.84 28.65
C GLU A 2 -31.58 -4.52 29.09
N ARG A 3 -30.58 -4.96 28.32
CA ARG A 3 -29.21 -4.46 28.50
C ARG A 3 -29.22 -3.02 28.02
N ASN A 4 -29.28 -2.07 28.95
CA ASN A 4 -28.87 -0.71 28.69
C ASN A 4 -27.40 -0.74 28.27
N VAL A 5 -27.15 -0.59 26.97
CA VAL A 5 -25.82 -0.35 26.45
C VAL A 5 -25.48 1.08 26.85
N GLU A 6 -24.73 1.24 27.95
CA GLU A 6 -24.14 2.51 28.33
C GLU A 6 -23.15 2.92 27.24
N ILE A 7 -23.59 3.75 26.30
CA ILE A 7 -22.70 4.38 25.32
C ILE A 7 -21.94 5.46 26.07
N ARG A 8 -20.75 5.11 26.59
CA ARG A 8 -19.83 6.11 27.11
C ARG A 8 -19.29 6.92 25.93
N PRO A 9 -19.34 8.25 25.98
CA PRO A 9 -18.74 9.07 24.92
C PRO A 9 -17.24 8.77 24.87
N MET A 10 -16.77 8.38 23.69
CA MET A 10 -15.35 8.15 23.43
C MET A 10 -14.61 9.49 23.53
N SER A 11 -13.46 9.52 24.21
CA SER A 11 -12.63 10.72 24.21
C SER A 11 -12.01 10.94 22.82
N LEU A 12 -11.63 12.18 22.49
CA LEU A 12 -11.04 12.51 21.19
C LEU A 12 -9.73 11.74 20.93
N GLU A 13 -8.96 11.52 22.00
CA GLU A 13 -7.73 10.73 22.00
C GLU A 13 -8.01 9.25 21.70
N GLN A 14 -8.98 8.64 22.40
CA GLN A 14 -9.40 7.26 22.14
C GLN A 14 -9.96 7.05 20.74
N PHE A 15 -10.65 8.05 20.20
CA PHE A 15 -11.12 8.02 18.82
C PHE A 15 -9.96 8.06 17.81
N THR A 16 -8.95 8.88 18.09
CA THR A 16 -7.76 9.01 17.26
C THR A 16 -6.95 7.71 17.26
N ASP A 17 -6.68 7.13 18.43
CA ASP A 17 -5.97 5.86 18.56
C ASP A 17 -6.68 4.72 17.83
N TRP A 18 -8.01 4.66 17.96
CA TRP A 18 -8.81 3.67 17.24
C TRP A 18 -8.71 3.86 15.73
N LEU A 19 -8.82 5.09 15.23
CA LEU A 19 -8.73 5.41 13.81
C LEU A 19 -7.36 5.05 13.24
N VAL A 20 -6.27 5.41 13.94
CA VAL A 20 -4.89 5.07 13.56
C VAL A 20 -4.72 3.55 13.51
N GLY A 21 -5.22 2.83 14.52
CA GLY A 21 -5.19 1.36 14.55
C GLY A 21 -5.90 0.73 13.35
N VAL A 22 -7.07 1.23 12.98
CA VAL A 22 -7.83 0.75 11.80
C VAL A 22 -7.04 1.02 10.50
N ILE A 23 -6.46 2.21 10.36
CA ILE A 23 -5.67 2.60 9.19
C ILE A 23 -4.43 1.70 9.04
N LEU A 24 -3.70 1.47 10.14
CA LEU A 24 -2.53 0.60 10.14
C LEU A 24 -2.91 -0.84 9.77
N GLN A 25 -4.01 -1.37 10.33
CA GLN A 25 -4.47 -2.71 10.01
C GLN A 25 -4.87 -2.86 8.53
N PHE A 26 -5.48 -1.83 7.94
CA PHE A 26 -5.75 -1.78 6.52
C PHE A 26 -4.46 -1.80 5.68
N PHE A 27 -3.43 -1.05 6.07
CA PHE A 27 -2.14 -1.08 5.38
C PHE A 27 -1.43 -2.42 5.50
N TYR A 28 -1.48 -3.08 6.66
CA TYR A 28 -0.91 -4.43 6.81
C TYR A 28 -1.58 -5.44 5.87
N LEU A 29 -2.91 -5.37 5.74
CA LEU A 29 -3.65 -6.21 4.80
C LEU A 29 -3.22 -5.91 3.34
N LEU A 30 -3.13 -4.63 2.98
CA LEU A 30 -2.65 -4.21 1.66
C LEU A 30 -1.23 -4.70 1.38
N GLN A 31 -0.33 -4.65 2.37
CA GLN A 31 1.05 -5.13 2.21
C GLN A 31 1.14 -6.64 2.00
N GLN A 32 0.33 -7.43 2.72
CA GLN A 32 0.30 -8.88 2.53
C GLN A 32 -0.16 -9.27 1.12
N ILE A 33 -1.12 -8.53 0.56
CA ILE A 33 -1.69 -8.82 -0.76
C ILE A 33 -0.87 -8.18 -1.88
N SER A 34 -0.18 -7.06 -1.62
CA SER A 34 0.57 -6.33 -2.65
C SER A 34 1.79 -7.08 -3.14
N VAL A 35 2.53 -7.77 -2.25
CA VAL A 35 3.72 -8.55 -2.62
C VAL A 35 3.44 -9.54 -3.77
N PRO A 36 2.46 -10.46 -3.67
CA PRO A 36 2.18 -11.39 -4.76
C PRO A 36 1.67 -10.68 -6.02
N ILE A 37 0.86 -9.62 -5.89
CA ILE A 37 0.36 -8.85 -7.04
C ILE A 37 1.52 -8.23 -7.83
N PHE A 38 2.43 -7.53 -7.14
CA PHE A 38 3.56 -6.88 -7.80
C PHE A 38 4.54 -7.88 -8.39
N LEU A 39 4.72 -9.07 -7.78
CA LEU A 39 5.51 -10.14 -8.38
C LEU A 39 4.90 -10.65 -9.68
N VAL A 40 3.58 -10.85 -9.74
CA VAL A 40 2.89 -11.26 -10.97
C VAL A 40 3.02 -10.18 -12.04
N MET A 41 2.78 -8.91 -11.69
CA MET A 41 2.94 -7.80 -12.63
C MET A 41 4.37 -7.66 -13.15
N PHE A 42 5.36 -7.84 -12.27
CA PHE A 42 6.77 -7.84 -12.63
C PHE A 42 7.09 -8.98 -13.60
N GLY A 43 6.61 -10.19 -13.32
CA GLY A 43 6.76 -11.35 -14.22
C GLY A 43 6.14 -11.12 -15.59
N LEU A 44 4.90 -10.62 -15.64
CA LEU A 44 4.22 -10.29 -16.90
C LEU A 44 4.94 -9.20 -17.67
N GLY A 45 5.39 -8.14 -17.00
CA GLY A 45 6.19 -7.07 -17.60
C GLY A 45 7.49 -7.61 -18.21
N GLY A 46 8.17 -8.51 -17.50
CA GLY A 46 9.38 -9.18 -17.98
C GLY A 46 9.13 -10.01 -19.23
N ILE A 47 8.05 -10.81 -19.24
CA ILE A 47 7.65 -11.61 -20.42
C ILE A 47 7.38 -10.69 -21.61
N VAL A 48 6.57 -9.64 -21.43
CA VAL A 48 6.24 -8.69 -22.51
C VAL A 48 7.51 -7.99 -23.04
N LEU A 49 8.44 -7.64 -22.16
CA LEU A 49 9.72 -7.04 -22.54
C LEU A 49 10.56 -7.99 -23.39
N ILE A 50 10.71 -9.25 -22.96
CA ILE A 50 11.46 -10.30 -23.68
C ILE A 50 10.84 -10.53 -25.05
N VAL A 51 9.51 -10.71 -25.12
CA VAL A 51 8.80 -10.87 -26.40
C VAL A 51 9.02 -9.64 -27.29
N GLY A 52 8.93 -8.43 -26.74
CA GLY A 52 9.22 -7.20 -27.48
C GLY A 52 10.64 -7.15 -28.04
N MET A 53 11.64 -7.68 -27.32
CA MET A 53 13.01 -7.80 -27.80
C MET A 53 13.14 -8.82 -28.93
N LEU A 54 12.53 -9.99 -28.78
CA LEU A 54 12.60 -11.07 -29.78
C LEU A 54 11.96 -10.67 -31.12
N PHE A 55 10.85 -9.93 -31.09
CA PHE A 55 10.14 -9.49 -32.30
C PHE A 55 10.53 -8.09 -32.78
N GLY A 56 11.54 -7.44 -32.16
CA GLY A 56 11.98 -6.09 -32.54
C GLY A 56 10.94 -4.98 -32.32
N SER A 57 9.88 -5.23 -31.54
CA SER A 57 8.78 -4.28 -31.32
C SER A 57 9.14 -3.26 -30.25
N SER A 58 9.33 -2.00 -30.65
CA SER A 58 9.57 -0.88 -29.72
C SER A 58 8.40 -0.66 -28.76
N LYS A 59 7.15 -0.81 -29.22
CA LYS A 59 5.95 -0.66 -28.40
C LYS A 59 5.88 -1.70 -27.29
N MET A 60 6.16 -2.97 -27.60
CA MET A 60 6.13 -4.04 -26.60
C MET A 60 7.28 -3.91 -25.60
N ARG A 61 8.47 -3.51 -26.05
CA ARG A 61 9.59 -3.21 -25.14
C ARG A 61 9.26 -2.06 -24.18
N GLY A 62 8.66 -0.99 -24.70
CA GLY A 62 8.19 0.13 -23.88
C GLY A 62 7.13 -0.30 -22.87
N ALA A 63 6.15 -1.10 -23.30
CA ALA A 63 5.11 -1.62 -22.43
C ALA A 63 5.70 -2.51 -21.31
N GLY A 64 6.52 -3.50 -21.66
CA GLY A 64 7.14 -4.41 -20.69
C GLY A 64 8.06 -3.67 -19.70
N GLY A 65 8.91 -2.78 -20.21
CA GLY A 65 9.78 -1.94 -19.36
C GLY A 65 8.98 -1.01 -18.45
N GLY A 66 7.92 -0.38 -18.97
CA GLY A 66 7.02 0.46 -18.19
C GLY A 66 6.31 -0.32 -17.09
N THR A 67 5.81 -1.53 -17.38
CA THR A 67 5.20 -2.41 -16.38
C THR A 67 6.19 -2.81 -15.29
N LEU A 68 7.44 -3.12 -15.63
CA LEU A 68 8.48 -3.43 -14.64
C LEU A 68 8.75 -2.25 -13.70
N ILE A 69 8.95 -1.05 -14.27
CA ILE A 69 9.19 0.17 -13.48
C ILE A 69 8.00 0.45 -12.57
N MET A 70 6.78 0.43 -13.11
CA MET A 70 5.56 0.68 -12.32
C MET A 70 5.35 -0.36 -11.22
N SER A 71 5.73 -1.62 -11.47
CA SER A 71 5.63 -2.68 -10.46
C SER A 71 6.60 -2.44 -9.30
N ILE A 72 7.84 -2.03 -9.59
CA ILE A 72 8.83 -1.69 -8.55
C ILE A 72 8.38 -0.44 -7.77
N VAL A 73 8.01 0.63 -8.48
CA VAL A 73 7.59 1.89 -7.84
C VAL A 73 6.35 1.67 -6.98
N GLY A 74 5.34 0.98 -7.52
CA GLY A 74 4.12 0.65 -6.78
C GLY A 74 4.41 -0.21 -5.54
N PHE A 75 5.28 -1.21 -5.67
CA PHE A 75 5.70 -2.04 -4.54
C PHE A 75 6.35 -1.21 -3.43
N VAL A 76 7.30 -0.35 -3.78
CA VAL A 76 8.00 0.52 -2.81
C VAL A 76 7.02 1.46 -2.12
N LEU A 77 6.08 2.07 -2.84
CA LEU A 77 5.08 2.96 -2.25
C LEU A 77 4.18 2.25 -1.23
N VAL A 78 3.71 1.05 -1.55
CA VAL A 78 2.87 0.26 -0.62
C VAL A 78 3.70 -0.22 0.58
N TRP A 79 4.96 -0.57 0.36
CA TRP A 79 5.86 -1.01 1.44
C TRP A 79 6.22 0.12 2.40
N LEU A 80 6.38 1.35 1.90
CA LEU A 80 6.70 2.53 2.72
C LEU A 80 5.48 3.19 3.37
N ALA A 81 4.25 2.82 2.98
CA ALA A 81 3.03 3.44 3.48
C ALA A 81 2.93 3.48 5.03
N PRO A 82 3.25 2.43 5.80
CA PRO A 82 3.21 2.47 7.26
C PRO A 82 4.22 3.44 7.86
N THR A 83 5.42 3.54 7.26
CA THR A 83 6.44 4.50 7.69
C THR A 83 5.95 5.94 7.50
N ILE A 84 5.25 6.23 6.41
CA ILE A 84 4.65 7.56 6.18
C ILE A 84 3.60 7.85 7.25
N VAL A 85 2.74 6.88 7.58
CA VAL A 85 1.73 7.05 8.64
C VAL A 85 2.38 7.31 9.99
N GLN A 86 3.43 6.56 10.35
CA GLN A 86 4.18 6.78 11.59
C GLN A 86 4.81 8.17 11.66
N ILE A 87 5.44 8.63 10.58
CA ILE A 87 6.01 9.99 10.53
C ILE A 87 4.93 11.06 10.73
N LEU A 88 3.75 10.87 10.14
CA LEU A 88 2.63 11.81 10.32
C LEU A 88 2.10 11.80 11.76
N GLU A 89 2.01 10.63 12.38
CA GLU A 89 1.62 10.48 13.79
C GLU A 89 2.64 11.17 14.71
N ASP A 90 3.93 10.94 14.49
CA ASP A 90 5.01 11.60 15.23
C ASP A 90 4.94 13.13 15.09
N LEU A 91 4.69 13.64 13.88
CA LEU A 91 4.56 15.09 13.64
C LEU A 91 3.36 15.70 14.36
N VAL A 92 2.23 15.00 14.42
CA VAL A 92 1.04 15.46 15.15
C VAL A 92 1.28 15.46 16.65
N ASN A 93 1.95 14.43 17.17
CA ASN A 93 2.20 14.26 18.60
C ASN A 93 3.38 15.10 19.13
N THR A 94 4.27 15.56 18.24
CA THR A 94 5.39 16.46 18.58
C THR A 94 5.15 17.92 18.20
N ALA A 95 4.03 18.23 17.52
CA ALA A 95 3.62 19.59 17.27
C ALA A 95 3.22 20.28 18.59
N PRO A 96 3.74 21.48 18.88
CA PRO A 96 3.45 22.23 20.11
C PRO A 96 2.00 22.75 20.18
#